data_AF-A0A948GYR2-F1
#
_entry.id   AF-A0A948GYR2-F1
#
_cell.length_a   1.000
_cell.length_b   1.000
_cell.length_c   1.000
_cell.angle_alpha   90.00
_cell.angle_beta   90.00
_cell.angle_gamma   90.00
#
_symmetry.space_group_name_H-M   'P 1'
#
loop_
_entity.id
_entity.type
_entity.pdbx_description
1 polymer ?
#
loop_
_entity_poly.entity_id
_entity_poly.type
_entity_poly.pdbx_seq_one_letter_code
_entity_poly.pdbx_strand_id
1 'polypeptide(L)'
;MEKISLTTEQLDALRELGNIGAGNGATALSQLLGRKVYISISRLQFMDLNDVAPTEFINDSNSIGIAFVLKMLGMLKGWILV
;
A
#
# COMPACT_ATOMS: atom_id res chain seq x y z
N MET A 1 -18.30 -14.43 1.88
CA MET A 1 -17.79 -13.83 0.65
C MET A 1 -16.98 -14.89 -0.08
N GLU A 2 -17.10 -14.98 -1.40
CA GLU A 2 -16.30 -15.91 -2.19
C GLU A 2 -14.81 -15.56 -2.02
N LYS A 3 -14.00 -16.55 -1.63
CA LYS A 3 -12.59 -16.34 -1.33
C LYS A 3 -11.88 -16.09 -2.65
N ILE A 4 -11.54 -14.83 -2.93
CA ILE A 4 -10.71 -14.47 -4.09
C ILE A 4 -9.40 -15.27 -3.96
N SER A 5 -9.16 -16.16 -4.92
CA SER A 5 -7.94 -16.97 -4.98
C SER A 5 -7.16 -16.54 -6.20
N LEU A 6 -6.01 -15.91 -5.98
CA LEU A 6 -5.07 -15.56 -7.04
C LEU A 6 -4.00 -16.65 -7.19
N THR A 7 -3.52 -16.83 -8.40
CA THR A 7 -2.32 -17.66 -8.63
C THR A 7 -1.07 -16.94 -8.12
N THR A 8 0.01 -17.68 -7.95
CA THR A 8 1.31 -17.10 -7.57
C THR A 8 1.76 -16.03 -8.56
N GLU A 9 1.57 -16.26 -9.85
CA GLU A 9 1.94 -15.31 -10.91
C GLU A 9 1.11 -14.03 -10.83
N GLN A 10 -0.17 -14.13 -10.49
CA GLN A 10 -1.04 -12.96 -10.31
C GLN A 10 -0.65 -12.16 -9.06
N LEU A 11 -0.30 -12.83 -7.97
CA LEU A 11 0.21 -12.16 -6.75
C LEU A 11 1.53 -11.45 -7.01
N ASP A 12 2.44 -12.09 -7.74
CA ASP A 12 3.72 -11.49 -8.11
C ASP A 12 3.53 -10.31 -9.07
N ALA A 13 2.63 -10.42 -10.04
CA ALA A 13 2.28 -9.30 -10.91
C ALA A 13 1.72 -8.10 -10.14
N LEU A 14 0.88 -8.33 -9.13
CA LEU A 14 0.38 -7.26 -8.25
C LEU A 14 1.50 -6.65 -7.40
N ARG A 15 2.43 -7.47 -6.90
CA ARG A 15 3.59 -6.97 -6.15
C ARG A 15 4.47 -6.08 -7.03
N GLU A 16 4.70 -6.48 -8.27
CA GLU A 16 5.49 -5.70 -9.22
C GLU A 16 4.81 -4.38 -9.58
N LEU A 17 3.50 -4.39 -9.85
CA LEU A 17 2.72 -3.17 -10.05
C LEU A 17 2.82 -2.22 -8.85
N GLY A 18 2.73 -2.76 -7.63
CA GLY A 18 2.91 -1.99 -6.39
C GLY A 18 4.31 -1.38 -6.28
N ASN A 19 5.37 -2.13 -6.58
CA ASN A 19 6.74 -1.64 -6.55
C ASN A 19 6.99 -0.54 -7.59
N ILE A 20 6.43 -0.65 -8.80
CA ILE A 20 6.52 0.40 -9.82
C ILE A 20 5.87 1.70 -9.33
N GLY A 21 4.65 1.62 -8.78
CA GLY A 21 3.95 2.76 -8.21
C GLY A 21 4.71 3.40 -7.04
N ALA A 22 5.22 2.57 -6.13
CA ALA A 22 6.03 2.99 -5.00
C ALA A 22 7.34 3.66 -5.44
N GLY A 23 8.01 3.15 -6.47
CA GLY A 23 9.23 3.74 -7.03
C GLY A 23 8.99 5.13 -7.64
N ASN A 24 7.87 5.31 -8.34
CA ASN A 24 7.46 6.62 -8.82
C ASN A 24 7.18 7.59 -7.67
N GLY A 25 6.44 7.14 -6.65
CA GLY A 25 6.18 7.93 -5.44
C GLY A 25 7.46 8.32 -4.70
N ALA A 26 8.40 7.38 -4.56
CA ALA A 26 9.70 7.61 -3.95
C ALA A 26 10.51 8.66 -4.72
N THR A 27 10.46 8.62 -6.06
CA THR A 27 11.15 9.59 -6.92
C THR A 27 10.55 10.99 -6.76
N ALA A 28 9.23 11.12 -6.83
CA ALA A 28 8.54 12.40 -6.64
C ALA A 28 8.82 13.00 -5.25
N LEU A 29 8.77 12.16 -4.20
CA LEU A 29 9.05 12.59 -2.84
C LEU A 29 10.53 12.95 -2.66
N SER A 30 11.44 12.22 -3.30
CA SER A 30 12.87 12.52 -3.30
C SER A 30 13.16 13.89 -3.91
N GLN A 31 12.51 14.22 -5.04
CA GLN A 31 12.62 15.53 -5.68
C GLN A 31 12.07 16.65 -4.78
N LEU A 32 10.91 16.43 -4.16
CA LEU A 32 10.28 17.41 -3.27
C LEU A 32 11.13 17.70 -2.03
N LEU A 33 11.77 16.68 -1.45
CA LEU A 33 12.57 16.79 -0.23
C LEU A 33 14.05 17.11 -0.49
N GLY A 34 14.51 17.04 -1.74
CA GLY A 34 15.93 17.21 -2.10
C GLY A 34 16.86 16.12 -1.53
N ARG A 35 16.34 14.94 -1.19
CA ARG A 35 17.13 13.83 -0.64
C ARG A 35 16.63 12.49 -1.15
N LYS A 36 17.50 11.48 -1.16
CA LYS A 36 17.12 10.13 -1.63
C LYS A 36 16.07 9.51 -0.70
N VAL A 37 15.01 8.97 -1.30
CA VAL A 37 13.94 8.25 -0.61
C VAL A 37 13.82 6.87 -1.24
N TYR A 38 13.59 5.85 -0.40
CA TYR A 38 13.37 4.47 -0.84
C TYR A 38 12.02 4.00 -0.30
N ILE A 39 11.21 3.41 -1.18
CA ILE A 39 9.94 2.76 -0.83
C ILE A 39 9.95 1.41 -1.53
N SER A 40 9.57 0.35 -0.82
CA SER A 40 9.42 -1.00 -1.37
C SER A 40 8.20 -1.69 -0.78
N ILE A 41 7.52 -2.50 -1.59
CA ILE A 41 6.40 -3.32 -1.16
C ILE A 41 6.93 -4.69 -0.75
N SER A 42 6.98 -4.95 0.56
CA SER A 42 7.55 -6.17 1.14
C SER A 42 6.52 -7.30 1.35
N ARG A 43 5.23 -6.97 1.46
CA ARG A 43 4.15 -7.93 1.71
C ARG A 43 2.91 -7.54 0.91
N LEU A 44 2.24 -8.53 0.32
CA LEU A 44 0.94 -8.37 -0.33
C LEU A 44 0.02 -9.49 0.17
N GLN A 45 -1.11 -9.12 0.76
CA GLN A 45 -2.05 -10.05 1.37
C GLN A 45 -3.48 -9.57 1.11
N PHE A 46 -4.36 -10.51 0.77
CA PHE A 46 -5.80 -10.29 0.79
C PHE A 46 -6.31 -10.60 2.19
N MET A 47 -7.00 -9.63 2.80
CA MET A 47 -7.59 -9.78 4.11
C MET A 47 -8.92 -9.02 4.18
N ASP A 48 -9.80 -9.45 5.07
CA ASP A 48 -11.00 -8.68 5.39
C ASP A 48 -10.58 -7.40 6.13
N LEU A 49 -11.28 -6.29 5.88
CA LEU A 49 -10.98 -5.03 6.55
C LEU A 49 -11.18 -5.14 8.07
N ASN A 50 -12.09 -6.01 8.52
CA ASN A 50 -12.31 -6.29 9.94
C ASN A 50 -11.13 -7.02 10.59
N ASP A 51 -10.29 -7.69 9.80
CA ASP A 51 -9.11 -8.40 10.29
C ASP A 51 -7.88 -7.48 10.40
N VAL A 52 -7.98 -6.23 9.94
CA VAL A 52 -6.88 -5.27 9.97
C VAL A 52 -6.78 -4.65 11.36
N ALA A 53 -5.89 -5.19 12.19
CA ALA A 53 -5.64 -4.65 13.52
C ALA A 53 -4.87 -3.31 13.44
N PRO A 54 -5.12 -2.34 14.34
CA PRO A 54 -4.35 -1.09 14.40
C PRO A 54 -2.83 -1.31 14.54
N THR A 55 -2.44 -2.42 15.16
CA THR A 55 -1.04 -2.84 15.30
C THR A 55 -0.34 -3.15 13.97
N GLU A 56 -1.10 -3.40 12.89
CA GLU A 56 -0.52 -3.55 11.54
C GLU A 56 0.00 -2.21 10.98
N PHE A 57 -0.47 -1.09 11.52
CA PHE A 57 -0.08 0.26 11.07
C PHE A 57 0.81 0.99 12.07
N ILE A 58 0.61 0.74 13.37
CA ILE A 58 1.30 1.46 14.45
C ILE A 58 1.94 0.44 15.39
N ASN A 59 3.27 0.36 15.37
CA ASN A 59 4.05 -0.59 16.18
C ASN A 59 4.07 -0.27 17.68
N ASP A 60 3.72 0.94 18.09
CA ASP A 60 3.73 1.39 19.49
C ASP A 60 2.44 2.14 19.82
N SER A 61 1.71 1.68 20.84
CA SER A 61 0.45 2.25 21.28
C SER A 61 0.54 3.71 21.76
N ASN A 62 1.75 4.24 21.97
CA ASN A 62 1.98 5.65 22.31
C ASN A 62 2.35 6.55 21.11
N SER A 63 2.43 6.00 19.89
CA SER A 63 2.77 6.75 18.69
C SER A 63 1.53 7.33 17.99
N ILE A 64 1.61 8.59 17.55
CA ILE A 64 0.59 9.18 16.67
C ILE A 64 0.98 8.89 15.23
N GLY A 65 0.16 8.10 14.52
CA GLY A 65 0.25 7.91 13.08
C GLY A 65 -0.58 8.95 12.32
N ILE A 66 -0.13 9.33 11.13
CA ILE A 66 -0.94 10.08 10.16
C ILE A 66 -1.34 9.09 9.07
N ALA A 67 -2.63 9.02 8.78
CA ALA A 67 -3.16 8.21 7.68
C ALA A 67 -3.79 9.11 6.62
N PHE A 68 -3.53 8.81 5.35
CA PHE A 68 -4.14 9.46 4.20
C PHE A 68 -5.12 8.51 3.55
N VAL A 69 -6.37 8.96 3.42
CA VAL A 69 -7.40 8.24 2.66
C VAL A 69 -7.59 8.92 1.32
N LEU A 70 -7.20 8.23 0.26
CA LEU A 70 -7.30 8.71 -1.12
C LEU A 70 -8.44 7.98 -1.82
N LYS A 71 -9.33 8.72 -2.47
CA LYS A 71 -10.38 8.14 -3.30
C LYS A 71 -9.90 7.95 -4.72
N MET A 72 -9.89 6.71 -5.20
CA MET A 72 -9.55 6.38 -6.58
C MET A 72 -10.81 6.46 -7.45
N LEU A 73 -10.71 7.20 -8.56
CA LEU A 73 -11.79 7.46 -9.49
C LEU A 73 -11.46 6.91 -10.89
N GLY A 74 -12.49 6.71 -11.71
CA GLY A 74 -12.35 6.24 -13.10
C GLY A 74 -12.67 4.75 -13.26
N MET A 75 -11.86 4.06 -14.08
CA MET A 75 -12.05 2.64 -14.41
C MET A 75 -11.84 1.73 -13.20
N LEU A 76 -10.85 2.05 -12.37
CA LEU A 76 -10.68 1.44 -11.06
C LEU A 76 -11.30 2.38 -10.01
N LYS A 77 -12.24 1.86 -9.24
CA LYS A 77 -12.93 2.61 -8.18
C LYS A 77 -12.59 1.98 -6.84
N GLY A 78 -12.27 2.81 -5.85
CA GLY A 78 -11.95 2.33 -4.53
C GLY A 78 -11.29 3.39 -3.67
N TRP A 79 -10.67 2.93 -2.60
CA TRP A 79 -9.93 3.76 -1.66
C TRP A 79 -8.52 3.21 -1.50
N ILE A 80 -7.57 4.11 -1.34
CA ILE A 80 -6.20 3.79 -0.95
C ILE A 80 -6.00 4.40 0.42
N LEU A 81 -5.52 3.58 1.37
CA LEU A 81 -5.10 4.01 2.68
C LEU A 81 -3.57 3.97 2.71
N VAL A 82 -2.94 5.08 3.06
CA VAL A 82 -1.48 5.22 3.22
C VAL A 82 -1.16 5.68 4.62
#